data_AF-A0A0D2EKN2-F1
#
_entry.id   AF-A0A0D2EKN2-F1
#
_cell.length_a   1.000
_cell.length_b   1.000
_cell.length_c   1.000
_cell.angle_alpha   90.00
_cell.angle_beta   90.00
_cell.angle_gamma   90.00
#
_symmetry.space_group_name_H-M   'P 1'
#
loop_
_entity.id
_entity.type
_entity.pdbx_description
1 polymer ?
#
loop_
_entity_poly.entity_id
_entity_poly.type
_entity_poly.pdbx_seq_one_letter_code
_entity_poly.pdbx_strand_id
1 'polypeptide(L)'
;MISPAMIRSNVLFPLGLALVELSLGQPLEVLYEPQDHGAIEAVANLKTALRVLDFVHDRSGSRYCDVVKMCLLWTGPDGDQLDDKSLQNAVFEKVVMPLLDDLDDFEGSSFIR
;
A
#
# COMPACT_ATOMS: atom_id res chain seq x y z
N MET A 1 -16.59 -8.18 5.90
CA MET A 1 -16.06 -9.46 5.40
C MET A 1 -15.10 -9.13 4.26
N ILE A 2 -13.80 -9.37 4.41
CA ILE A 2 -12.83 -9.14 3.33
C ILE A 2 -12.94 -10.29 2.34
N SER A 3 -13.16 -9.98 1.07
CA SER A 3 -13.31 -10.95 -0.01
C SER A 3 -12.24 -10.72 -1.09
N PRO A 4 -11.93 -11.74 -1.92
CA PRO A 4 -10.99 -11.59 -3.03
C PRO A 4 -11.36 -10.45 -4.00
N ALA A 5 -12.66 -10.15 -4.13
CA ALA A 5 -13.15 -9.08 -5.00
C ALA A 5 -12.72 -7.66 -4.56
N MET A 6 -12.22 -7.51 -3.33
CA MET A 6 -11.63 -6.24 -2.86
C MET A 6 -10.22 -6.00 -3.43
N ILE A 7 -9.56 -7.05 -3.93
CA ILE A 7 -8.25 -6.95 -4.59
C ILE A 7 -8.49 -6.62 -6.05
N ARG A 8 -8.43 -5.31 -6.37
CA ARG A 8 -8.82 -4.77 -7.69
C ARG A 8 -7.67 -4.55 -8.66
N SER A 9 -6.42 -4.67 -8.23
CA SER A 9 -5.25 -4.44 -9.09
C SER A 9 -4.16 -5.47 -8.85
N ASN A 10 -3.77 -6.18 -9.91
CA ASN A 10 -2.66 -7.14 -9.87
C ASN A 10 -1.28 -6.49 -9.75
N VAL A 11 -1.19 -5.18 -9.96
CA VAL A 11 0.07 -4.41 -9.84
C VAL A 11 0.14 -3.72 -8.49
N LEU A 12 -0.92 -3.01 -8.10
CA LEU A 12 -0.90 -2.19 -6.88
C LEU A 12 -1.08 -3.01 -5.62
N PHE A 13 -1.79 -4.13 -5.68
CA PHE A 13 -1.95 -4.96 -4.50
C PHE A 13 -0.60 -5.53 -4.00
N PRO A 14 0.24 -6.18 -4.84
CA PRO A 14 1.58 -6.59 -4.43
C PRO A 14 2.46 -5.42 -3.97
N LEU A 15 2.35 -4.26 -4.62
CA LEU A 15 3.07 -3.06 -4.20
C LEU A 15 2.66 -2.63 -2.78
N GLY A 16 1.36 -2.62 -2.47
CA GLY A 16 0.85 -2.30 -1.14
C GLY A 16 1.37 -3.25 -0.07
N LEU A 17 1.43 -4.55 -0.36
CA LEU A 17 2.04 -5.55 0.53
C LEU A 17 3.53 -5.26 0.77
N ALA A 18 4.30 -5.03 -0.30
CA ALA A 18 5.72 -4.72 -0.19
C ALA A 18 5.99 -3.43 0.62
N LEU A 19 5.15 -2.41 0.47
CA LEU A 19 5.27 -1.17 1.26
C LEU A 19 5.00 -1.41 2.76
N VAL A 20 4.06 -2.31 3.13
CA VAL A 20 3.90 -2.74 4.53
C VAL A 20 5.19 -3.38 5.05
N GLU A 21 5.77 -4.31 4.28
CA GLU A 21 6.99 -5.02 4.68
C GLU A 21 8.19 -4.08 4.80
N LEU A 22 8.32 -3.11 3.88
CA LEU A 22 9.36 -2.09 3.92
C LEU A 22 9.21 -1.17 5.13
N SER A 23 7.99 -0.72 5.42
CA SER A 23 7.70 0.09 6.60
C SER A 23 8.04 -0.66 7.88
N LEU A 24 7.60 -1.91 8.02
CA LEU A 24 7.78 -2.70 9.24
C LEU A 24 9.10 -3.47 9.31
N GLY A 25 9.88 -3.52 8.23
CA GLY A 25 11.14 -4.26 8.16
C GLY A 25 10.99 -5.76 8.43
N GLN A 26 9.80 -6.31 8.20
CA GLN A 26 9.44 -7.70 8.46
C GLN A 26 8.55 -8.21 7.33
N PRO A 27 8.73 -9.46 6.89
CA PRO A 27 7.89 -10.03 5.86
C PRO A 27 6.50 -10.37 6.43
N LEU A 28 5.47 -10.37 5.57
CA LEU A 28 4.09 -10.56 5.99
C LEU A 28 3.82 -11.89 6.69
N GLU A 29 4.58 -12.94 6.38
CA GLU A 29 4.45 -14.25 7.02
C GLU A 29 4.80 -14.19 8.51
N VAL A 30 5.71 -13.30 8.91
CA VAL A 30 6.07 -13.09 10.31
C VAL A 30 5.00 -12.26 11.03
N LEU A 31 4.33 -11.36 10.30
CA LEU A 31 3.27 -10.51 10.82
C LEU A 31 1.93 -11.23 10.93
N TYR A 32 1.74 -12.34 10.20
CA TYR A 32 0.49 -13.09 10.16
C TYR A 32 0.03 -13.58 11.54
N GLU A 33 -1.25 -13.41 11.82
CA GLU A 33 -1.93 -13.98 12.98
C GLU A 33 -3.06 -14.94 12.58
N PRO A 34 -3.45 -15.91 13.44
CA PRO A 34 -4.53 -16.85 13.12
C PRO A 34 -5.86 -16.19 12.72
N GLN A 35 -6.14 -14.98 13.20
CA GLN A 35 -7.33 -14.21 12.86
C GLN A 35 -7.30 -13.65 11.42
N ASP A 36 -6.12 -13.54 10.82
CA ASP A 36 -5.92 -13.10 9.44
C ASP A 36 -6.21 -14.22 8.44
N HIS A 37 -6.49 -15.45 8.90
CA HIS A 37 -6.75 -16.58 8.03
C HIS A 37 -7.80 -16.26 6.96
N GLY A 38 -7.46 -16.57 5.71
CA GLY A 38 -8.30 -16.35 4.53
C GLY A 38 -8.45 -17.64 3.73
N ALA A 39 -9.55 -17.76 2.98
CA ALA A 39 -9.78 -18.90 2.10
C ALA A 39 -8.70 -19.05 1.01
N ILE A 40 -8.02 -17.95 0.69
CA ILE A 40 -6.86 -17.89 -0.21
C ILE A 40 -5.78 -16.99 0.39
N GLU A 41 -4.53 -17.24 0.01
CA GLU A 41 -3.34 -16.50 0.49
C GLU A 41 -3.49 -14.99 0.32
N ALA A 42 -3.94 -14.51 -0.85
CA ALA A 42 -4.11 -13.08 -1.10
C ALA A 42 -5.09 -12.41 -0.12
N VAL A 43 -6.15 -13.11 0.31
CA VAL A 43 -7.08 -12.60 1.32
C VAL A 43 -6.44 -12.60 2.70
N ALA A 44 -5.62 -13.60 3.01
CA ALA A 44 -4.87 -13.64 4.26
C ALA A 44 -3.88 -12.47 4.33
N ASN A 45 -3.11 -12.26 3.27
CA ASN A 45 -2.15 -11.17 3.16
C ASN A 45 -2.83 -9.80 3.24
N LEU A 46 -3.98 -9.61 2.58
CA LEU A 46 -4.77 -8.37 2.70
C LEU A 46 -5.25 -8.14 4.14
N LYS A 47 -5.72 -9.18 4.84
CA LYS A 47 -6.14 -9.06 6.24
C LYS A 47 -4.97 -8.69 7.15
N THR A 48 -3.85 -9.40 7.04
CA THR A 48 -2.62 -9.10 7.78
C THR A 48 -2.20 -7.65 7.54
N ALA A 49 -2.06 -7.24 6.27
CA ALA A 49 -1.64 -5.90 5.89
C ALA A 49 -2.57 -4.81 6.44
N LEU A 50 -3.89 -4.99 6.35
CA LEU A 50 -4.86 -4.02 6.87
C LEU A 50 -4.85 -3.94 8.40
N ARG A 51 -4.66 -5.07 9.09
CA ARG A 51 -4.59 -5.10 10.55
C ARG A 51 -3.36 -4.34 11.05
N VAL A 52 -2.23 -4.45 10.36
CA VAL A 52 -0.98 -3.80 10.79
C VAL A 52 -0.82 -2.36 10.31
N LEU A 53 -1.83 -1.77 9.65
CA LEU A 53 -1.77 -0.39 9.15
C LEU A 53 -1.49 0.63 10.26
N ASP A 54 -2.00 0.42 11.48
CA ASP A 54 -1.74 1.31 12.60
C ASP A 54 -0.22 1.35 12.93
N PHE A 55 0.48 0.22 12.84
CA PHE A 55 1.94 0.18 13.01
C PHE A 55 2.69 0.84 11.86
N VAL A 56 2.17 0.73 10.63
CA VAL A 56 2.72 1.43 9.46
C VAL A 56 2.57 2.94 9.63
N HIS A 57 1.41 3.40 10.09
CA HIS A 57 1.16 4.80 10.41
C HIS A 57 2.13 5.31 11.47
N ASP A 58 2.31 4.56 12.56
CA ASP A 58 3.19 4.97 13.66
C ASP A 58 4.67 5.02 13.24
N ARG A 59 5.09 4.14 12.32
CA ARG A 59 6.50 4.05 11.91
C ARG A 59 6.86 4.94 10.72
N SER A 60 5.94 5.13 9.79
CA SER A 60 6.19 5.79 8.50
C SER A 60 5.31 7.01 8.26
N GLY A 61 4.42 7.36 9.19
CA GLY A 61 3.56 8.53 9.10
C GLY A 61 2.30 8.31 8.27
N SER A 62 1.40 9.31 8.36
CA SER A 62 0.07 9.22 7.77
C SER A 62 0.09 9.15 6.25
N ARG A 63 0.96 9.93 5.60
CA ARG A 63 1.04 10.01 4.13
C ARG A 63 1.45 8.67 3.53
N TYR A 64 2.50 8.05 4.08
CA TYR A 64 2.92 6.70 3.69
C TYR A 64 1.80 5.67 3.92
N CYS A 65 1.17 5.69 5.10
CA CYS A 65 0.08 4.77 5.42
C CYS A 65 -1.13 4.92 4.47
N ASP A 66 -1.47 6.14 4.08
CA ASP A 66 -2.56 6.41 3.12
C ASP A 66 -2.22 5.84 1.73
N VAL A 67 -0.97 5.95 1.29
CA VAL A 67 -0.50 5.32 0.04
C VAL A 67 -0.61 3.80 0.11
N VAL A 68 -0.14 3.18 1.19
CA VAL A 68 -0.26 1.72 1.39
C VAL A 68 -1.73 1.29 1.29
N LYS A 69 -2.62 2.00 1.99
CA LYS A 69 -4.06 1.71 1.96
C LYS A 69 -4.65 1.88 0.56
N MET A 70 -4.24 2.92 -0.18
CA MET A 70 -4.64 3.14 -1.56
C MET A 70 -4.22 2.00 -2.49
N CYS A 71 -3.01 1.47 -2.32
CA CYS A 71 -2.50 0.33 -3.08
C CYS A 71 -3.27 -0.96 -2.77
N LEU A 72 -3.52 -1.25 -1.49
CA LEU A 72 -4.22 -2.46 -1.05
C LEU A 72 -5.70 -2.48 -1.44
N LEU A 73 -6.35 -1.31 -1.45
CA LEU A 73 -7.79 -1.15 -1.66
C LEU A 73 -8.09 -0.28 -2.90
N TRP A 74 -7.31 -0.45 -3.96
CA TRP A 74 -7.36 0.42 -5.14
C TRP A 74 -8.78 0.70 -5.64
N THR A 75 -9.15 1.98 -5.66
CA THR A 75 -10.45 2.45 -6.17
C THR A 75 -10.34 3.26 -7.47
N GLY A 76 -9.16 3.31 -8.08
CA GLY A 76 -8.94 4.04 -9.33
C GLY A 76 -9.43 3.31 -10.58
N PRO A 77 -8.99 3.75 -11.77
CA PRO A 77 -9.32 3.12 -13.04
C PRO A 77 -9.00 1.62 -13.01
N ASP A 78 -9.88 0.83 -13.63
CA ASP A 78 -9.59 -0.57 -13.93
C ASP A 78 -8.48 -0.64 -14.98
N GLY A 79 -7.53 -1.55 -14.77
CA GLY A 79 -6.36 -1.70 -15.61
C GLY A 79 -5.29 -2.47 -14.84
N ASP A 80 -4.83 -3.56 -15.43
CA ASP A 80 -3.73 -4.37 -14.92
C ASP A 80 -2.44 -4.14 -15.74
N GLN A 81 -2.53 -3.38 -16.82
CA GLN A 81 -1.42 -3.11 -17.72
C GLN A 81 -0.83 -1.73 -17.44
N LEU A 82 0.48 -1.74 -17.22
CA LEU A 82 1.26 -0.55 -16.90
C LEU A 82 1.36 0.43 -18.08
N ASP A 83 0.90 0.11 -19.28
CA ASP A 83 0.89 0.99 -20.46
C ASP A 83 -0.39 1.84 -20.59
N ASP A 84 -1.42 1.57 -19.78
CA ASP A 84 -2.60 2.41 -19.70
C ASP A 84 -2.24 3.77 -19.09
N LYS A 85 -2.31 4.82 -19.92
CA LYS A 85 -1.98 6.20 -19.50
C LYS A 85 -2.88 6.71 -18.37
N SER A 86 -4.13 6.29 -18.32
CA SER A 86 -5.06 6.69 -17.26
C SER A 86 -4.66 6.05 -15.94
N LEU A 87 -4.26 4.77 -15.96
CA LEU A 87 -3.71 4.08 -14.80
C LEU A 87 -2.39 4.72 -14.37
N GLN A 88 -1.44 4.92 -15.29
CA GLN A 88 -0.15 5.55 -15.00
C GLN A 88 -0.31 6.92 -14.33
N ASN A 89 -1.18 7.77 -14.87
CA ASN A 89 -1.43 9.09 -14.29
C ASN A 89 -2.02 8.98 -12.89
N ALA A 90 -3.00 8.10 -12.68
CA ALA A 90 -3.62 7.91 -11.38
C ALA A 90 -2.63 7.34 -10.35
N VAL A 91 -1.76 6.42 -10.75
CA VAL A 91 -0.71 5.86 -9.88
C VAL A 91 0.33 6.93 -9.55
N PHE A 92 0.76 7.72 -10.54
CA PHE A 92 1.71 8.80 -10.31
C PHE A 92 1.16 9.80 -9.29
N GLU A 93 -0.07 10.25 -9.48
CA GLU A 93 -0.72 11.24 -8.61
C GLU A 93 -1.00 10.71 -7.20
N LYS A 94 -1.50 9.47 -7.07
CA LYS A 94 -2.02 8.95 -5.78
C LYS A 94 -1.03 8.10 -5.00
N VAL A 95 0.03 7.63 -5.63
CA VAL A 95 1.02 6.72 -5.02
C VAL A 95 2.39 7.36 -5.06
N VAL A 96 2.87 7.75 -6.24
CA VAL A 96 4.26 8.21 -6.40
C VAL A 96 4.47 9.61 -5.80
N MET A 97 3.64 10.59 -6.17
CA MET A 97 3.76 11.96 -5.67
C MET A 97 3.74 12.05 -4.14
N PRO A 98 2.79 11.41 -3.42
CA PRO A 98 2.79 11.48 -1.97
C PRO A 98 4.03 10.84 -1.34
N LEU A 99 4.58 9.77 -1.91
CA LEU A 99 5.82 9.16 -1.43
C LEU A 99 7.05 10.06 -1.67
N LEU A 100 7.07 10.79 -2.80
CA LEU A 100 8.12 11.78 -3.08
C LEU A 100 8.02 12.97 -2.12
N ASP A 101 6.82 13.48 -1.89
CA ASP A 101 6.62 14.56 -0.91
C ASP A 101 7.09 14.10 0.47
N ASP A 102 6.82 12.84 0.85
CA ASP A 102 7.24 12.28 2.14
C ASP A 102 8.77 12.25 2.25
N LEU A 103 9.44 11.81 1.17
CA LEU A 103 10.90 11.83 1.07
C LEU A 103 11.47 13.25 1.16
N ASP A 104 10.90 14.22 0.45
CA ASP A 104 11.34 15.62 0.49
C ASP A 104 11.24 16.22 1.90
N ASP A 105 10.17 15.87 2.63
CA ASP A 105 9.98 16.26 4.03
C ASP A 105 11.03 15.59 4.95
N PHE A 106 11.36 14.31 4.71
CA PHE A 106 12.43 13.60 5.43
C PHE A 106 13.83 14.16 5.15
N GLU A 107 14.12 14.54 3.90
CA GLU A 107 15.41 15.10 3.50
C GLU A 107 15.60 16.55 3.95
N GLY A 108 14.54 17.19 4.46
CA GLY A 108 14.57 18.58 4.93
C GLY A 108 14.62 19.60 3.79
N SER A 109 14.39 19.16 2.55
CA SER A 109 14.35 20.02 1.36
C SER A 109 13.17 20.99 1.38
N SER A 110 12.13 20.70 2.17
CA SER A 110 10.95 21.56 2.34
C SER A 110 11.18 22.83 3.19
N PHE A 111 12.33 22.97 3.87
CA PHE A 111 12.67 24.16 4.66
C PHE A 111 13.50 25.22 3.92
N ILE A 112 13.84 25.01 2.64
CA ILE A 112 14.61 25.96 1.84
C ILE A 112 13.80 26.39 0.61
N ARG A 113 12.81 27.27 0.81
CA ARG A 113 12.32 28.14 -0.27
C ARG A 113 11.72 29.44 0.22
#